data_AF-G2TIV4-F1
#
_entry.id   AF-G2TIV4-F1
#
_cell.length_a   1.000
_cell.length_b   1.000
_cell.length_c   1.000
_cell.angle_alpha   90.00
_cell.angle_beta   90.00
_cell.angle_gamma   90.00
#
_symmetry.space_group_name_H-M   'P 1'
#
loop_
_entity.id
_entity.type
_entity.pdbx_description
1 polymer ?
#
loop_
_entity_poly.entity_id
_entity_poly.type
_entity_poly.pdbx_seq_one_letter_code
_entity_poly.pdbx_strand_id
1 'polypeptide(L)'
;MSSKKSQINGISENIDKRSSGYKRRKEALQTAPEQIPGMIARAMNSGIDASYVLMDSWFTQQPLIKEITEQGLDVIGMVKKLKQRYFVDGKRVSLDELYRLAKPTSGKKGILRSIHTTQANGVPIKVVFVRNRNKKSDWLAILSTDCTLSDQEIIRIYGMRWDIEVFFKTTKSLLKLQKEFQSRSYDALISHTTIVFARYIVLSWQNRCSVDDRTLSGMFYELCDEIDDLDWAVALQQLVEILEDTLDKSNKKIQQLIKSQLQQWIAGLPNYIKVYLPVSVCES
;
A
#
# COMPACT_ATOMS: atom_id res chain seq x y z
N MET A 1 -14.19 -16.70 -6.24
CA MET A 1 -15.40 -16.05 -5.72
C MET A 1 -16.59 -16.89 -6.14
N SER A 2 -17.55 -17.08 -5.25
CA SER A 2 -18.83 -17.70 -5.60
C SER A 2 -19.53 -16.79 -6.62
N SER A 3 -19.98 -17.36 -7.72
CA SER A 3 -20.79 -16.69 -8.71
C SER A 3 -22.19 -17.27 -8.62
N LYS A 4 -23.23 -16.43 -8.72
CA LYS A 4 -24.62 -16.90 -8.86
C LYS A 4 -24.78 -17.93 -10.00
N LYS A 5 -23.89 -17.87 -11.01
CA LYS A 5 -23.87 -18.75 -12.18
C LYS A 5 -23.01 -20.01 -12.00
N SER A 6 -22.28 -20.15 -10.89
CA SER A 6 -21.26 -21.20 -10.70
C SER A 6 -21.41 -21.89 -9.33
N GLN A 7 -22.62 -21.88 -8.78
CA GLN A 7 -22.88 -22.44 -7.47
C GLN A 7 -22.97 -23.97 -7.55
N ILE A 8 -22.05 -24.65 -6.86
CA ILE A 8 -22.04 -26.13 -6.77
C ILE A 8 -23.14 -26.62 -5.83
N ASN A 9 -23.30 -25.95 -4.68
CA ASN A 9 -24.33 -26.26 -3.67
C ASN A 9 -25.09 -24.99 -3.27
N GLY A 10 -26.42 -25.06 -3.29
CA GLY A 10 -27.34 -24.02 -2.84
C GLY A 10 -27.18 -23.68 -1.34
N ILE A 11 -27.81 -22.59 -0.90
CA ILE A 11 -28.00 -22.34 0.53
C ILE A 11 -29.05 -23.35 1.03
N SER A 12 -28.74 -24.13 2.06
CA SER A 12 -29.68 -25.08 2.66
C SER A 12 -30.95 -24.37 3.13
N GLU A 13 -32.13 -24.93 2.87
CA GLU A 13 -33.42 -24.38 3.32
C GLU A 13 -33.60 -24.43 4.83
N ASN A 14 -32.86 -25.33 5.51
CA ASN A 14 -32.96 -25.57 6.94
C ASN A 14 -32.20 -24.53 7.79
N ILE A 15 -31.48 -23.58 7.18
CA ILE A 15 -30.75 -22.55 7.92
C ILE A 15 -31.71 -21.41 8.32
N ASP A 16 -31.68 -20.99 9.59
CA ASP A 16 -32.47 -19.84 10.04
C ASP A 16 -32.03 -18.58 9.30
N LYS A 17 -32.97 -17.93 8.59
CA LYS A 17 -32.73 -16.72 7.79
C LYS A 17 -32.31 -15.51 8.63
N ARG A 18 -32.55 -15.53 9.94
CA ARG A 18 -32.14 -14.48 10.88
C ARG A 18 -30.67 -14.62 11.28
N SER A 19 -30.10 -15.82 11.13
CA SER A 19 -28.73 -16.13 11.56
C SER A 19 -27.66 -15.41 10.73
N SER A 20 -26.51 -15.13 11.35
CA SER A 20 -25.33 -14.61 10.66
C SER A 20 -24.83 -15.56 9.55
N GLY A 21 -25.00 -16.88 9.76
CA GLY A 21 -24.62 -17.89 8.77
C GLY A 21 -25.41 -17.77 7.46
N TYR A 22 -26.72 -17.48 7.54
CA TYR A 22 -27.53 -17.23 6.35
C TYR A 22 -27.14 -15.91 5.67
N LYS A 23 -27.01 -14.83 6.45
CA LYS A 23 -26.63 -13.50 5.92
C LYS A 23 -25.32 -13.54 5.16
N ARG A 24 -24.27 -14.18 5.72
CA ARG A 24 -22.96 -14.35 5.05
C ARG A 24 -23.03 -15.14 3.76
N ARG A 25 -23.89 -16.17 3.69
CA ARG A 25 -24.08 -16.94 2.45
C ARG A 25 -24.78 -16.11 1.37
N LYS A 26 -25.74 -15.25 1.75
CA LYS A 26 -26.37 -14.30 0.83
C LYS A 26 -25.35 -13.29 0.31
N GLU A 27 -24.50 -12.75 1.20
CA GLU A 27 -23.39 -11.86 0.87
C GLU A 27 -22.38 -12.51 -0.09
N ALA A 28 -22.03 -13.78 0.13
CA ALA A 28 -21.11 -14.52 -0.74
C ALA A 28 -21.61 -14.69 -2.19
N LEU A 29 -22.91 -14.49 -2.45
CA LEU A 29 -23.49 -14.53 -3.80
C LEU A 29 -23.53 -13.16 -4.48
N GLN A 30 -23.14 -12.10 -3.78
CA GLN A 30 -23.04 -10.75 -4.33
C GLN A 30 -21.64 -10.49 -4.89
N THR A 31 -21.57 -9.59 -5.84
CA THR A 31 -20.30 -9.12 -6.39
C THR A 31 -19.57 -8.23 -5.38
N ALA A 32 -18.25 -8.08 -5.51
CA ALA A 32 -17.49 -7.23 -4.61
C ALA A 32 -17.99 -5.77 -4.58
N PRO A 33 -18.29 -5.11 -5.71
CA PRO A 33 -18.83 -3.75 -5.68
C PRO A 33 -20.16 -3.62 -4.94
N GLU A 34 -21.05 -4.62 -5.03
CA GLU A 34 -22.33 -4.63 -4.29
C GLU A 34 -22.13 -4.79 -2.76
N GLN A 35 -21.02 -5.41 -2.35
CA GLN A 35 -20.74 -5.74 -0.94
C GLN A 35 -19.98 -4.66 -0.20
N ILE A 36 -19.03 -4.00 -0.86
CA ILE A 36 -18.11 -3.04 -0.26
C ILE A 36 -18.83 -1.92 0.52
N PRO A 37 -19.88 -1.25 -0.03
CA PRO A 37 -20.61 -0.21 0.70
C PRO A 37 -21.19 -0.70 2.02
N GLY A 38 -21.84 -1.89 2.01
CA GLY A 38 -22.39 -2.48 3.23
C GLY A 38 -21.31 -2.91 4.23
N MET A 39 -20.14 -3.33 3.76
CA MET A 39 -18.99 -3.65 4.62
C MET A 39 -18.44 -2.40 5.31
N ILE A 40 -18.31 -1.29 4.58
CA ILE A 40 -17.85 0.01 5.09
C ILE A 40 -18.84 0.53 6.14
N ALA A 41 -20.13 0.60 5.82
CA ALA A 41 -21.15 1.04 6.77
C ALA A 41 -21.14 0.25 8.08
N ARG A 42 -20.96 -1.08 8.01
CA ARG A 42 -20.83 -1.91 9.21
C ARG A 42 -19.56 -1.59 10.02
N ALA A 43 -18.44 -1.34 9.35
CA ALA A 43 -17.20 -0.98 10.02
C ALA A 43 -17.36 0.36 10.77
N MET A 44 -17.90 1.38 10.10
CA MET A 44 -18.16 2.71 10.69
C MET A 44 -19.14 2.60 11.87
N ASN A 45 -20.25 1.89 11.71
CA ASN A 45 -21.23 1.66 12.78
C ASN A 45 -20.67 0.85 13.97
N SER A 46 -19.54 0.14 13.78
CA SER A 46 -18.85 -0.57 14.85
C SER A 46 -17.80 0.30 15.56
N GLY A 47 -17.70 1.59 15.22
CA GLY A 47 -16.79 2.54 15.83
C GLY A 47 -15.42 2.65 15.14
N ILE A 48 -15.24 2.08 13.94
CA ILE A 48 -14.03 2.34 13.14
C ILE A 48 -14.15 3.74 12.56
N ASP A 49 -13.17 4.59 12.83
CA ASP A 49 -13.04 5.91 12.23
C ASP A 49 -12.04 5.89 11.07
N ALA A 50 -12.39 6.55 9.97
CA ALA A 50 -11.57 6.60 8.77
C ALA A 50 -11.90 7.87 7.97
N SER A 51 -10.89 8.43 7.31
CA SER A 51 -11.08 9.53 6.36
C SER A 51 -11.06 9.05 4.91
N TYR A 52 -10.34 7.95 4.63
CA TYR A 52 -10.10 7.48 3.26
C TYR A 52 -10.34 5.98 3.09
N VAL A 53 -10.85 5.63 1.91
CA VAL A 53 -10.85 4.26 1.38
C VAL A 53 -9.83 4.17 0.25
N LEU A 54 -8.82 3.31 0.43
CA LEU A 54 -7.76 3.10 -0.54
C LEU A 54 -8.07 1.89 -1.43
N MET A 55 -8.08 2.10 -2.76
CA MET A 55 -8.53 1.09 -3.70
C MET A 55 -7.50 0.74 -4.76
N ASP A 56 -7.33 -0.55 -5.02
CA ASP A 56 -6.65 -0.98 -6.24
C ASP A 56 -7.51 -0.66 -7.48
N SER A 57 -6.82 -0.56 -8.60
CA SER A 57 -7.28 -0.30 -9.96
C SER A 57 -8.44 -1.18 -10.45
N TRP A 58 -8.68 -2.34 -9.83
CA TRP A 58 -9.85 -3.18 -10.12
C TRP A 58 -11.16 -2.64 -9.55
N PHE A 59 -11.11 -1.82 -8.50
CA PHE A 59 -12.27 -1.35 -7.75
C PHE A 59 -12.60 0.13 -7.98
N THR A 60 -11.72 0.89 -8.63
CA THR A 60 -11.89 2.32 -8.94
C THR A 60 -12.93 2.55 -10.04
N GLN A 61 -14.18 2.19 -9.77
CA GLN A 61 -15.32 2.32 -10.69
C GLN A 61 -16.26 3.42 -10.20
N GLN A 62 -16.78 4.24 -11.12
CA GLN A 62 -17.58 5.42 -10.77
C GLN A 62 -18.74 5.14 -9.80
N PRO A 63 -19.58 4.11 -9.99
CA PRO A 63 -20.70 3.86 -9.08
C PRO A 63 -20.25 3.60 -7.64
N LEU A 64 -19.22 2.76 -7.48
CA LEU A 64 -18.69 2.41 -6.16
C LEU A 64 -18.03 3.61 -5.48
N ILE A 65 -17.28 4.42 -6.23
CA ILE A 65 -16.69 5.66 -5.70
C ILE A 65 -17.79 6.57 -5.15
N LYS A 66 -18.88 6.75 -5.92
CA LYS A 66 -20.00 7.59 -5.50
C LYS A 66 -20.65 7.09 -4.22
N GLU A 67 -20.96 5.80 -4.14
CA GLU A 67 -21.57 5.20 -2.94
C GLU A 67 -20.68 5.31 -1.69
N ILE A 68 -19.35 5.29 -1.85
CA ILE A 68 -18.42 5.50 -0.74
C ILE A 68 -18.37 6.98 -0.33
N THR A 69 -18.31 7.90 -1.29
CA THR A 69 -18.32 9.35 -1.01
C THR A 69 -19.63 9.80 -0.35
N GLU A 70 -20.77 9.20 -0.72
CA GLU A 70 -22.06 9.47 -0.08
C GLU A 70 -22.14 8.96 1.36
N GLN A 71 -21.26 8.04 1.76
CA GLN A 71 -21.09 7.62 3.16
C GLN A 71 -20.14 8.54 3.95
N GLY A 72 -19.63 9.61 3.35
CA GLY A 72 -18.76 10.59 4.01
C GLY A 72 -17.28 10.22 4.04
N LEU A 73 -16.85 9.28 3.20
CA LEU A 73 -15.45 8.87 3.08
C LEU A 73 -14.88 9.28 1.73
N ASP A 74 -13.65 9.78 1.73
CA ASP A 74 -12.94 10.03 0.48
C ASP A 74 -12.31 8.75 -0.09
N VAL A 75 -12.21 8.68 -1.41
CA VAL A 75 -11.63 7.54 -2.12
C VAL A 75 -10.33 7.97 -2.79
N ILE A 76 -9.27 7.21 -2.54
CA ILE A 76 -8.03 7.31 -3.30
C ILE A 76 -7.72 5.97 -3.96
N GLY A 77 -7.63 5.96 -5.29
CA GLY A 77 -7.48 4.72 -6.05
C GLY A 77 -6.72 4.87 -7.34
N MET A 78 -5.98 3.83 -7.73
CA MET A 78 -5.37 3.79 -9.06
C MET A 78 -6.45 3.63 -10.13
N VAL A 79 -6.26 4.24 -11.29
CA VAL A 79 -7.23 4.21 -12.40
C VAL A 79 -6.66 3.41 -13.56
N LYS A 80 -7.44 2.45 -14.10
CA LYS A 80 -7.09 1.78 -15.36
C LYS A 80 -7.61 2.56 -16.57
N LYS A 81 -6.89 2.43 -17.69
CA LYS A 81 -7.35 2.86 -19.02
C LYS A 81 -8.52 1.98 -19.47
N LEU A 82 -9.73 2.36 -19.10
CA LEU A 82 -10.99 1.68 -19.45
C LEU A 82 -11.91 2.66 -20.18
N LYS A 83 -13.16 2.24 -20.44
CA LYS A 83 -14.19 3.07 -21.08
C LYS A 83 -14.75 4.20 -20.19
N GLN A 84 -14.20 4.38 -18.99
CA GLN A 84 -14.55 5.44 -18.06
C GLN A 84 -14.31 6.81 -18.68
N ARG A 85 -15.29 7.71 -18.52
CA ARG A 85 -15.28 9.08 -19.03
C ARG A 85 -15.28 10.11 -17.91
N TYR A 86 -14.60 11.22 -18.17
CA TYR A 86 -14.46 12.39 -17.30
C TYR A 86 -15.01 13.62 -18.00
N PHE A 87 -15.40 14.64 -17.23
CA PHE A 87 -15.91 15.90 -17.76
C PHE A 87 -14.90 17.03 -17.53
N VAL A 88 -14.41 17.61 -18.63
CA VAL A 88 -13.54 18.79 -18.61
C VAL A 88 -14.20 19.84 -19.50
N ASP A 89 -14.50 21.02 -18.96
CA ASP A 89 -15.16 22.13 -19.67
C ASP A 89 -16.41 21.69 -20.46
N GLY A 90 -17.25 20.86 -19.84
CA GLY A 90 -18.48 20.32 -20.44
C GLY A 90 -18.28 19.20 -21.48
N LYS A 91 -17.04 18.81 -21.79
CA LYS A 91 -16.73 17.73 -22.76
C LYS A 91 -16.40 16.41 -22.05
N ARG A 92 -16.91 15.30 -22.61
CA ARG A 92 -16.58 13.94 -22.15
C ARG A 92 -15.25 13.50 -22.75
N VAL A 93 -14.30 13.17 -21.89
CA VAL A 93 -12.94 12.75 -22.28
C VAL A 93 -12.56 11.40 -21.67
N SER A 94 -11.71 10.64 -22.35
CA SER A 94 -11.03 9.44 -21.86
C SER A 94 -9.89 9.78 -20.90
N LEU A 95 -9.30 8.78 -20.25
CA LEU A 95 -8.13 8.97 -19.39
C LEU A 95 -6.89 9.46 -20.17
N ASP A 96 -6.68 9.01 -21.40
CA ASP A 96 -5.56 9.47 -22.24
C ASP A 96 -5.74 10.91 -22.76
N GLU A 97 -6.99 11.34 -22.99
CA GLU A 97 -7.30 12.74 -23.29
C GLU A 97 -7.16 13.59 -22.03
N LEU A 98 -7.60 13.09 -20.87
CA LEU A 98 -7.43 13.76 -19.59
C LEU A 98 -5.94 14.01 -19.27
N TYR A 99 -5.07 13.04 -19.54
CA TYR A 99 -3.61 13.22 -19.42
C TYR A 99 -3.07 14.36 -20.29
N ARG A 100 -3.57 14.51 -21.52
CA ARG A 100 -3.16 15.57 -22.45
C ARG A 100 -3.63 16.95 -22.01
N LEU A 101 -4.81 17.03 -21.40
CA LEU A 101 -5.38 18.27 -20.85
C LEU A 101 -4.78 18.65 -19.50
N ALA A 102 -4.21 17.70 -18.77
CA ALA A 102 -3.64 17.93 -17.44
C ALA A 102 -2.41 18.83 -17.48
N LYS A 103 -2.29 19.71 -16.48
CA LYS A 103 -1.19 20.66 -16.37
C LYS A 103 0.09 19.92 -15.94
N PRO A 104 1.25 20.19 -16.56
CA PRO A 104 2.53 19.72 -16.04
C PRO A 104 2.73 20.20 -14.61
N THR A 105 3.21 19.32 -13.74
CA THR A 105 3.58 19.69 -12.38
C THR A 105 5.06 20.08 -12.37
N SER A 106 5.38 21.30 -11.93
CA SER A 106 6.76 21.78 -11.85
C SER A 106 7.49 21.19 -10.65
N GLY A 107 8.69 20.64 -10.88
CA GLY A 107 9.72 20.53 -9.84
C GLY A 107 9.82 19.24 -9.02
N LYS A 108 9.08 18.15 -9.32
CA LYS A 108 9.17 16.92 -8.49
C LYS A 108 9.33 15.63 -9.30
N LYS A 109 10.38 14.86 -8.98
CA LYS A 109 10.80 13.60 -9.64
C LYS A 109 9.63 12.60 -9.60
N GLY A 110 9.14 12.20 -10.78
CA GLY A 110 8.14 11.13 -10.90
C GLY A 110 6.66 11.58 -10.99
N ILE A 111 6.29 12.81 -10.61
CA ILE A 111 4.94 13.35 -10.88
C ILE A 111 4.97 14.04 -12.24
N LEU A 112 4.08 13.64 -13.14
CA LEU A 112 4.06 14.15 -14.52
C LEU A 112 3.09 15.32 -14.67
N ARG A 113 1.84 15.11 -14.25
CA ARG A 113 0.73 16.03 -14.49
C ARG A 113 -0.37 15.84 -13.44
N SER A 114 -1.19 16.86 -13.23
CA SER A 114 -2.42 16.73 -12.46
C SER A 114 -3.56 17.58 -13.03
N ILE A 115 -4.79 17.19 -12.72
CA ILE A 115 -6.00 17.88 -13.16
C ILE A 115 -7.18 17.64 -12.23
N HIS A 116 -7.93 18.70 -11.95
CA HIS A 116 -9.25 18.65 -11.32
C HIS A 116 -10.32 18.47 -12.39
N THR A 117 -11.25 17.54 -12.16
CA THR A 117 -12.32 17.21 -13.11
C THR A 117 -13.51 16.60 -12.37
N THR A 118 -14.56 16.23 -13.09
CA THR A 118 -15.73 15.56 -12.54
C THR A 118 -15.93 14.23 -13.26
N GLN A 119 -16.25 13.17 -12.52
CA GLN A 119 -16.68 11.90 -13.10
C GLN A 119 -18.03 12.04 -13.80
N ALA A 120 -18.37 11.07 -14.68
CA ALA A 120 -19.62 11.14 -15.45
C ALA A 120 -20.88 11.08 -14.58
N ASN A 121 -20.78 10.55 -13.36
CA ASN A 121 -21.82 10.47 -12.35
C ASN A 121 -21.89 11.68 -11.40
N GLY A 122 -21.08 12.73 -11.64
CA GLY A 122 -21.09 13.98 -10.89
C GLY A 122 -20.07 14.09 -9.75
N VAL A 123 -19.29 13.05 -9.46
CA VAL A 123 -18.31 13.07 -8.35
C VAL A 123 -17.09 13.96 -8.72
N PRO A 124 -16.79 15.04 -7.98
CA PRO A 124 -15.58 15.82 -8.17
C PRO A 124 -14.35 15.00 -7.81
N ILE A 125 -13.30 15.10 -8.62
CA ILE A 125 -12.06 14.36 -8.41
C ILE A 125 -10.83 15.18 -8.81
N LYS A 126 -9.70 14.78 -8.25
CA LYS A 126 -8.37 15.15 -8.70
C LYS A 126 -7.64 13.92 -9.21
N VAL A 127 -7.10 13.99 -10.43
CA VAL A 127 -6.31 12.90 -11.03
C VAL A 127 -4.85 13.35 -11.12
N VAL A 128 -3.97 12.53 -10.55
CA VAL A 128 -2.52 12.72 -10.56
C VAL A 128 -1.89 11.64 -11.44
N PHE A 129 -1.10 12.05 -12.42
CA PHE A 129 -0.38 11.17 -13.32
C PHE A 129 1.07 11.07 -12.88
N VAL A 130 1.53 9.84 -12.62
CA VAL A 130 2.88 9.55 -12.15
C VAL A 130 3.62 8.67 -13.15
N ARG A 131 4.95 8.79 -13.19
CA ARG A 131 5.83 7.96 -14.00
C ARG A 131 5.71 6.50 -13.56
N ASN A 132 5.48 5.60 -14.51
CA ASN A 132 5.54 4.19 -14.21
C ASN A 132 7.01 3.76 -14.02
N ARG A 133 7.39 3.37 -12.80
CA ARG A 133 8.76 2.92 -12.47
C ARG A 133 9.17 1.66 -13.25
N ASN A 134 8.22 0.76 -13.52
CA ASN A 134 8.47 -0.49 -14.26
C ASN A 134 8.56 -0.27 -15.78
N LYS A 135 7.93 0.79 -16.30
CA LYS A 135 7.93 1.13 -17.73
C LYS A 135 7.98 2.64 -17.90
N LYS A 136 9.18 3.22 -17.93
CA LYS A 136 9.41 4.69 -17.93
C LYS A 136 8.78 5.46 -19.09
N SER A 137 8.41 4.78 -20.17
CA SER A 137 7.67 5.34 -21.32
C SER A 137 6.16 5.46 -21.08
N ASP A 138 5.65 4.92 -19.98
CA ASP A 138 4.24 4.91 -19.61
C ASP A 138 4.00 5.66 -18.29
N TRP A 139 2.73 5.89 -17.99
CA TRP A 139 2.29 6.57 -16.77
C TRP A 139 1.21 5.77 -16.05
N LEU A 140 1.09 6.00 -14.75
CA LEU A 140 0.00 5.53 -13.91
C LEU A 140 -0.87 6.73 -13.51
N ALA A 141 -2.15 6.51 -13.29
CA ALA A 141 -3.07 7.54 -12.81
C ALA A 141 -3.60 7.14 -11.43
N ILE A 142 -3.54 8.07 -10.48
CA ILE A 142 -4.15 7.95 -9.16
C ILE A 142 -5.24 9.03 -9.08
N LEU A 143 -6.42 8.61 -8.64
CA LEU A 143 -7.58 9.47 -8.45
C LEU A 143 -7.80 9.66 -6.96
N SER A 144 -8.14 10.89 -6.56
CA SER A 144 -8.64 11.26 -5.24
C SER A 144 -10.00 11.95 -5.38
N THR A 145 -10.95 11.67 -4.50
CA THR A 145 -12.17 12.47 -4.34
C THR A 145 -11.95 13.70 -3.45
N ASP A 146 -11.00 13.61 -2.51
CA ASP A 146 -10.51 14.79 -1.80
C ASP A 146 -9.66 15.63 -2.76
N CYS A 147 -10.27 16.72 -3.24
CA CYS A 147 -9.68 17.65 -4.18
C CYS A 147 -8.78 18.71 -3.52
N THR A 148 -8.75 18.76 -2.18
CA THR A 148 -7.96 19.71 -1.40
C THR A 148 -6.50 19.26 -1.25
N LEU A 149 -6.24 17.95 -1.36
CA LEU A 149 -4.91 17.37 -1.24
C LEU A 149 -3.94 17.83 -2.33
N SER A 150 -2.68 17.98 -1.95
CA SER A 150 -1.58 18.17 -2.89
C SER A 150 -1.32 16.89 -3.71
N ASP A 151 -0.64 17.01 -4.85
CA ASP A 151 -0.32 15.84 -5.69
C ASP A 151 0.51 14.80 -4.91
N GLN A 152 1.39 15.26 -4.01
CA GLN A 152 2.23 14.41 -3.18
C GLN A 152 1.44 13.71 -2.09
N GLU A 153 0.52 14.43 -1.42
CA GLU A 153 -0.28 13.84 -0.35
C GLU A 153 -1.17 12.72 -0.87
N ILE A 154 -1.73 12.88 -2.08
CA ILE A 154 -2.48 11.80 -2.75
C ILE A 154 -1.60 10.56 -2.93
N ILE A 155 -0.35 10.74 -3.41
CA ILE A 155 0.59 9.64 -3.63
C ILE A 155 1.00 9.01 -2.29
N ARG A 156 1.32 9.82 -1.28
CA ARG A 156 1.74 9.41 0.06
C ARG A 156 0.66 8.56 0.73
N ILE A 157 -0.57 9.07 0.78
CA ILE A 157 -1.71 8.36 1.37
C ILE A 157 -1.99 7.07 0.58
N TYR A 158 -1.96 7.12 -0.76
CA TYR A 158 -2.14 5.92 -1.57
C TYR A 158 -1.04 4.86 -1.32
N GLY A 159 0.17 5.28 -0.97
CA GLY A 159 1.28 4.40 -0.59
C GLY A 159 0.94 3.47 0.57
N MET A 160 0.12 3.90 1.52
CA MET A 160 -0.33 3.09 2.68
C MET A 160 -1.10 1.84 2.26
N ARG A 161 -1.66 1.80 1.04
CA ARG A 161 -2.35 0.62 0.51
C ARG A 161 -1.44 -0.62 0.47
N TRP A 162 -0.12 -0.45 0.36
CA TRP A 162 0.83 -1.57 0.33
C TRP A 162 0.74 -2.47 1.58
N ASP A 163 0.29 -1.94 2.71
CA ASP A 163 0.11 -2.70 3.96
C ASP A 163 -0.80 -3.92 3.77
N ILE A 164 -1.79 -3.85 2.87
CA ILE A 164 -2.67 -4.99 2.60
C ILE A 164 -1.91 -6.15 1.92
N GLU A 165 -0.88 -5.86 1.15
CA GLU A 165 -0.05 -6.89 0.51
C GLU A 165 0.85 -7.56 1.53
N VAL A 166 1.41 -6.79 2.47
CA VAL A 166 2.17 -7.33 3.61
C VAL A 166 1.26 -8.21 4.47
N PHE A 167 0.04 -7.74 4.77
CA PHE A 167 -0.97 -8.53 5.47
C PHE A 167 -1.25 -9.87 4.77
N PHE A 168 -1.54 -9.86 3.47
CA PHE A 168 -1.83 -11.09 2.74
C PHE A 168 -0.61 -12.01 2.59
N LYS A 169 0.60 -11.45 2.48
CA LYS A 169 1.86 -12.23 2.47
C LYS A 169 2.04 -12.96 3.80
N THR A 170 1.88 -12.26 4.92
CA THR A 170 2.05 -12.81 6.27
C THR A 170 0.98 -13.85 6.59
N THR A 171 -0.30 -13.54 6.34
CA THR A 171 -1.40 -14.46 6.65
C THR A 171 -1.30 -15.76 5.85
N LYS A 172 -0.92 -15.71 4.57
CA LYS A 172 -0.77 -16.91 3.73
C LYS A 172 0.47 -17.72 4.08
N SER A 173 1.62 -17.07 4.18
CA SER A 173 2.92 -17.75 4.31
C SER A 173 3.22 -18.18 5.74
N LEU A 174 2.93 -17.33 6.72
CA LEU A 174 3.32 -17.55 8.12
C LEU A 174 2.16 -18.05 8.98
N LEU A 175 0.95 -17.54 8.74
CA LEU A 175 -0.25 -17.96 9.49
C LEU A 175 -1.09 -19.01 8.76
N LYS A 176 -0.54 -19.60 7.69
CA LYS A 176 -1.07 -20.76 6.97
C LYS A 176 -2.55 -20.63 6.54
N LEU A 177 -3.03 -19.43 6.23
CA LEU A 177 -4.43 -19.15 5.87
C LEU A 177 -5.01 -20.17 4.87
N GLN A 178 -4.24 -20.55 3.86
CA GLN A 178 -4.69 -21.45 2.78
C GLN A 178 -4.29 -22.91 2.96
N LYS A 179 -3.23 -23.19 3.74
CA LYS A 179 -2.60 -24.53 3.75
C LYS A 179 -2.99 -25.37 4.96
N GLU A 180 -3.30 -24.75 6.09
CA GLU A 180 -3.59 -25.45 7.35
C GLU A 180 -4.99 -26.08 7.39
N PHE A 181 -5.96 -25.49 6.71
CA PHE A 181 -7.36 -25.81 6.88
C PHE A 181 -8.01 -26.25 5.56
N GLN A 182 -8.43 -27.52 5.48
CA GLN A 182 -9.03 -28.14 4.28
C GLN A 182 -10.52 -28.46 4.45
N SER A 183 -11.20 -27.82 5.42
CA SER A 183 -12.63 -28.06 5.64
C SER A 183 -13.47 -27.56 4.47
N ARG A 184 -14.53 -28.31 4.15
CA ARG A 184 -15.52 -27.94 3.13
C ARG A 184 -16.72 -27.17 3.70
N SER A 185 -16.78 -26.98 5.01
CA SER A 185 -17.84 -26.20 5.65
C SER A 185 -17.59 -24.70 5.48
N TYR A 186 -18.56 -23.99 4.89
CA TYR A 186 -18.48 -22.55 4.71
C TYR A 186 -18.31 -21.80 6.04
N ASP A 187 -19.06 -22.19 7.08
CA ASP A 187 -18.93 -21.56 8.39
C ASP A 187 -17.56 -21.82 9.01
N ALA A 188 -17.03 -23.02 8.84
CA ALA A 188 -15.71 -23.37 9.35
C ALA A 188 -14.59 -22.58 8.63
N LEU A 189 -14.73 -22.35 7.32
CA LEU A 189 -13.81 -21.48 6.55
C LEU A 189 -13.83 -20.03 7.02
N ILE A 190 -15.02 -19.50 7.35
CA ILE A 190 -15.16 -18.16 7.93
C ILE A 190 -14.50 -18.10 9.31
N SER A 191 -14.74 -19.09 10.18
CA SER A 191 -14.12 -19.16 11.50
C SER A 191 -12.60 -19.22 11.41
N HIS A 192 -12.05 -20.09 10.56
CA HIS A 192 -10.59 -20.18 10.34
C HIS A 192 -10.01 -18.85 9.85
N THR A 193 -10.63 -18.23 8.84
CA THR A 193 -10.17 -16.93 8.32
C THR A 193 -10.18 -15.86 9.41
N THR A 194 -11.23 -15.83 10.23
CA THR A 194 -11.37 -14.89 11.35
C THR A 194 -10.26 -15.09 12.38
N ILE A 195 -9.97 -16.34 12.76
CA ILE A 195 -8.90 -16.67 13.71
C ILE A 195 -7.53 -16.24 13.15
N VAL A 196 -7.24 -16.53 11.89
CA VAL A 196 -5.97 -16.14 11.25
C VAL A 196 -5.82 -14.62 11.21
N PHE A 197 -6.89 -13.89 10.89
CA PHE A 197 -6.86 -12.43 10.84
C PHE A 197 -6.72 -11.82 12.24
N ALA A 198 -7.41 -12.35 13.25
CA ALA A 198 -7.25 -11.92 14.63
C ALA A 198 -5.81 -12.18 15.14
N ARG A 199 -5.23 -13.34 14.82
CA ARG A 199 -3.83 -13.66 15.12
C ARG A 199 -2.87 -12.65 14.48
N TYR A 200 -3.10 -12.30 13.21
CA TYR A 200 -2.31 -11.26 12.55
C TYR A 200 -2.40 -9.92 13.30
N ILE A 201 -3.62 -9.48 13.62
CA ILE A 201 -3.83 -8.19 14.31
C ILE A 201 -3.06 -8.15 15.64
N VAL A 202 -3.17 -9.21 16.46
CA VAL A 202 -2.46 -9.29 17.75
C VAL A 202 -0.95 -9.30 17.55
N LEU A 203 -0.43 -10.08 16.60
CA LEU A 203 1.01 -10.14 16.34
C LEU A 203 1.56 -8.83 15.78
N SER A 204 0.83 -8.17 14.87
CA SER A 204 1.20 -6.87 14.33
C SER A 204 1.15 -5.79 15.41
N TRP A 205 0.15 -5.83 16.30
CA TRP A 205 0.09 -4.93 17.44
C TRP A 205 1.24 -5.17 18.41
N GLN A 206 1.52 -6.42 18.79
CA GLN A 206 2.63 -6.76 19.67
C GLN A 206 3.97 -6.33 19.08
N ASN A 207 4.20 -6.60 17.77
CA ASN A 207 5.41 -6.18 17.08
C ASN A 207 5.58 -4.65 17.09
N ARG A 208 4.49 -3.89 16.92
CA ARG A 208 4.53 -2.43 17.10
C ARG A 208 4.92 -2.07 18.53
N CYS A 209 4.26 -2.65 19.54
CA CYS A 209 4.59 -2.36 20.94
C CYS A 209 6.01 -2.76 21.37
N SER A 210 6.60 -3.79 20.75
CA SER A 210 7.91 -4.32 21.16
C SER A 210 9.09 -3.78 20.36
N VAL A 211 8.86 -3.29 19.14
CA VAL A 211 9.91 -2.78 18.23
C VAL A 211 9.80 -1.27 18.02
N ASP A 212 8.66 -0.64 18.33
CA ASP A 212 8.32 0.72 17.89
C ASP A 212 8.07 1.66 19.08
N ASP A 213 9.01 2.59 19.33
CA ASP A 213 8.76 3.85 20.07
C ASP A 213 7.97 4.89 19.22
N ARG A 214 7.40 4.41 18.10
CA ARG A 214 6.56 5.02 17.07
C ARG A 214 7.33 5.50 15.84
N THR A 215 6.84 5.02 14.69
CA THR A 215 6.92 5.61 13.34
C THR A 215 8.18 5.38 12.52
N LEU A 216 8.78 4.19 12.54
CA LEU A 216 9.75 3.87 11.49
C LEU A 216 9.13 3.73 10.09
N SER A 217 7.88 3.31 9.87
CA SER A 217 7.36 3.28 8.48
C SER A 217 7.14 4.68 7.86
N GLY A 218 6.80 5.68 8.67
CA GLY A 218 6.67 7.09 8.22
C GLY A 218 8.02 7.76 8.07
N MET A 219 8.90 7.62 9.07
CA MET A 219 10.27 8.11 9.00
C MET A 219 11.09 7.38 7.93
N PHE A 220 10.92 6.07 7.70
CA PHE A 220 11.54 5.36 6.57
C PHE A 220 11.06 5.92 5.25
N TYR A 221 9.85 6.48 5.14
CA TYR A 221 9.39 7.06 3.88
C TYR A 221 9.93 8.47 3.67
N GLU A 222 9.98 9.31 4.71
CA GLU A 222 10.64 10.63 4.66
C GLU A 222 12.16 10.49 4.48
N LEU A 223 12.81 9.55 5.17
CA LEU A 223 14.19 9.15 4.91
C LEU A 223 14.32 8.52 3.53
N CYS A 224 13.43 7.65 3.03
CA CYS A 224 13.56 7.13 1.66
C CYS A 224 13.37 8.21 0.59
N ASP A 225 12.56 9.24 0.81
CA ASP A 225 12.38 10.36 -0.12
C ASP A 225 13.59 11.34 -0.07
N GLU A 226 14.23 11.54 1.10
CA GLU A 226 15.51 12.27 1.20
C GLU A 226 16.70 11.43 0.70
N ILE A 227 16.65 10.10 0.86
CA ILE A 227 17.69 9.15 0.47
C ILE A 227 17.56 8.72 -1.00
N ASP A 228 16.43 8.95 -1.68
CA ASP A 228 16.34 8.76 -3.16
C ASP A 228 17.25 9.76 -3.93
N ASP A 229 17.82 10.75 -3.24
CA ASP A 229 18.86 11.66 -3.75
C ASP A 229 20.28 11.33 -3.24
N LEU A 230 20.43 10.43 -2.26
CA LEU A 230 21.74 9.91 -1.80
C LEU A 230 21.77 8.39 -1.99
N ASP A 231 22.39 7.92 -3.07
CA ASP A 231 22.61 6.49 -3.30
C ASP A 231 23.16 5.86 -2.01
N TRP A 232 22.44 4.90 -1.43
CA TRP A 232 22.80 4.28 -0.14
C TRP A 232 24.24 3.78 -0.13
N ALA A 233 24.77 3.35 -1.28
CA ALA A 233 26.17 2.98 -1.43
C ALA A 233 27.11 4.18 -1.22
N VAL A 234 26.76 5.35 -1.78
CA VAL A 234 27.51 6.61 -1.62
C VAL A 234 27.42 7.14 -0.19
N ALA A 235 26.24 7.08 0.43
CA ALA A 235 26.06 7.48 1.83
C ALA A 235 26.89 6.62 2.79
N LEU A 236 26.89 5.30 2.57
CA LEU A 236 27.67 4.34 3.34
C LEU A 236 29.16 4.54 3.11
N GLN A 237 29.58 4.81 1.88
CA GLN A 237 30.96 5.12 1.55
C GLN A 237 31.43 6.40 2.23
N GLN A 238 30.65 7.49 2.18
CA GLN A 238 30.95 8.75 2.88
C GLN A 238 31.03 8.58 4.40
N LEU A 239 30.16 7.76 4.99
CA LEU A 239 30.23 7.44 6.42
C LEU A 239 31.54 6.74 6.77
N VAL A 240 31.98 5.78 5.93
CA VAL A 240 33.27 5.10 6.11
C VAL A 240 34.44 6.08 5.96
N GLU A 241 34.41 6.96 4.96
CA GLU A 241 35.44 7.99 4.74
C GLU A 241 35.53 8.96 5.94
N ILE A 242 34.40 9.42 6.48
CA ILE A 242 34.37 10.28 7.68
C ILE A 242 34.93 9.54 8.91
N LEU A 243 34.63 8.25 9.06
CA LEU A 243 35.18 7.43 10.13
C LEU A 243 36.69 7.28 9.99
N GLU A 244 37.21 7.06 8.79
CA GLU A 244 38.65 6.99 8.50
C GLU A 244 39.36 8.33 8.77
N ASP A 245 38.80 9.45 8.31
CA ASP A 245 39.32 10.79 8.56
C ASP A 245 39.33 11.16 10.06
N THR A 246 38.32 10.69 10.80
CA THR A 246 38.24 10.89 12.25
C THR A 246 39.22 9.99 12.98
N LEU A 247 39.45 8.78 12.47
CA LEU A 247 40.46 7.87 12.99
C LEU A 247 41.85 8.46 12.90
N ASP A 248 42.21 9.06 11.75
CA ASP A 248 43.53 9.68 11.55
C ASP A 248 43.83 10.84 12.51
N LYS A 249 42.78 11.46 13.06
CA LYS A 249 42.89 12.54 14.06
C LYS A 249 42.87 12.05 15.52
N SER A 250 42.70 10.74 15.75
CA SER A 250 42.56 10.14 17.08
C SER A 250 43.85 9.45 17.57
N ASN A 251 43.94 9.13 18.88
CA ASN A 251 45.12 8.45 19.41
C ASN A 251 45.21 6.97 18.96
N LYS A 252 46.42 6.42 18.91
CA LYS A 252 46.68 5.04 18.42
C LYS A 252 45.86 3.93 19.11
N LYS A 253 45.52 4.10 20.39
CA LYS A 253 44.73 3.12 21.16
C LYS A 253 43.26 3.15 20.76
N ILE A 254 42.72 4.34 20.49
CA ILE A 254 41.35 4.53 19.98
C ILE A 254 41.25 4.04 18.53
N GLN A 255 42.27 4.33 17.71
CA GLN A 255 42.35 3.82 16.34
C GLN A 255 42.28 2.29 16.27
N GLN A 256 43.06 1.59 17.10
CA GLN A 256 43.05 0.12 17.14
C GLN A 256 41.70 -0.44 17.58
N LEU A 257 41.07 0.17 18.60
CA LEU A 257 39.77 -0.27 19.08
C LEU A 257 38.70 -0.14 17.98
N ILE A 258 38.59 1.03 17.35
CA ILE A 258 37.57 1.29 16.33
C ILE A 258 37.82 0.44 15.08
N LYS A 259 39.07 0.28 14.63
CA LYS A 259 39.40 -0.62 13.50
C LYS A 259 38.98 -2.06 13.80
N SER A 260 39.23 -2.56 15.02
CA SER A 260 38.82 -3.92 15.41
C SER A 260 37.29 -4.11 15.39
N GLN A 261 36.54 -3.10 15.84
CA GLN A 261 35.07 -3.14 15.86
C GLN A 261 34.48 -3.01 14.46
N LEU A 262 35.03 -2.15 13.60
CA LEU A 262 34.63 -2.03 12.20
C LEU A 262 34.85 -3.34 11.45
N GLN A 263 36.00 -4.00 11.62
CA GLN A 263 36.27 -5.29 11.00
C GLN A 263 35.28 -6.39 11.46
N GLN A 264 34.98 -6.46 12.76
CA GLN A 264 33.98 -7.39 13.29
C GLN A 264 32.58 -7.13 12.75
N TRP A 265 32.19 -5.86 12.66
CA TRP A 265 30.92 -5.45 12.10
C TRP A 265 30.81 -5.80 10.61
N ILE A 266 31.82 -5.46 9.80
CA ILE A 266 31.87 -5.80 8.36
C ILE A 266 31.80 -7.32 8.17
N ALA A 267 32.51 -8.11 8.98
CA ALA A 267 32.48 -9.57 8.90
C ALA A 267 31.06 -10.13 9.13
N GLY A 268 30.28 -9.52 10.04
CA GLY A 268 28.89 -9.87 10.34
C GLY A 268 27.85 -9.47 9.27
N LEU A 269 28.22 -8.66 8.27
CA LEU A 269 27.29 -8.21 7.25
C LEU A 269 26.96 -9.31 6.21
N PRO A 270 25.73 -9.33 5.67
CA PRO A 270 25.37 -10.15 4.51
C PRO A 270 26.24 -9.86 3.27
N ASN A 271 26.54 -10.90 2.48
CA ASN A 271 27.45 -10.81 1.33
C ASN A 271 27.04 -9.76 0.29
N TYR A 272 25.73 -9.54 0.09
CA TYR A 272 25.25 -8.56 -0.88
C TYR A 272 25.51 -7.11 -0.44
N ILE A 273 25.76 -6.84 0.84
CA ILE A 273 26.12 -5.50 1.35
C ILE A 273 27.62 -5.26 1.27
N LYS A 274 28.43 -6.31 1.52
CA LYS A 274 29.89 -6.25 1.49
C LYS A 274 30.46 -5.75 0.16
N VAL A 275 29.76 -5.98 -0.95
CA VAL A 275 30.16 -5.53 -2.31
C VAL A 275 30.18 -4.01 -2.45
N TYR A 276 29.44 -3.29 -1.61
CA TYR A 276 29.33 -1.82 -1.67
C TYR A 276 30.25 -1.11 -0.67
N LEU A 277 30.97 -1.85 0.17
CA LEU A 277 31.95 -1.28 1.09
C LEU A 277 33.31 -1.19 0.39
N PRO A 278 34.05 -0.08 0.52
CA PRO A 278 35.41 0.01 0.01
C PRO A 278 36.27 -0.98 0.79
N VAL A 279 36.46 -2.18 0.24
CA VAL A 279 37.36 -3.16 0.82
C VAL A 279 38.79 -2.71 0.49
N SER A 280 39.41 -1.95 1.40
CA SER A 280 40.87 -1.90 1.44
C SER A 280 41.35 -3.25 1.97
N VAL A 281 41.43 -4.25 1.08
CA VAL A 281 42.25 -5.43 1.31
C VAL A 281 43.70 -4.95 1.28
N CYS A 282 44.17 -4.40 2.39
CA CYS A 282 45.60 -4.40 2.64
C CYS A 282 45.96 -5.83 3.00
N GLU A 283 46.39 -6.59 1.99
CA GLU A 283 47.19 -7.79 2.22
C GLU A 283 48.39 -7.41 3.10
N SER A 284 48.55 -8.15 4.19
CA SER A 284 49.80 -8.34 4.91
C SER A 284 49.76 -9.74 5.50
#